data_AF-A0A920PZ27-F1
#
_entry.id   AF-A0A920PZ27-F1
#
_cell.length_a   1.000
_cell.length_b   1.000
_cell.length_c   1.000
_cell.angle_alpha   90.00
_cell.angle_beta   90.00
_cell.angle_gamma   90.00
#
_symmetry.space_group_name_H-M   'P 1'
#
loop_
_entity.id
_entity.type
_entity.pdbx_description
1 polymer ?
#
loop_
_entity_poly.entity_id
_entity_poly.type
_entity_poly.pdbx_seq_one_letter_code
_entity_poly.pdbx_strand_id
1 'polypeptide(L)'
;MAISLGASQASGLRQNFGTMTKPFHAGHACKSGITAAKLVKGGFTAGTDTIEGRFGFMRAFSGGSDYDPNKSAESLGNRCFMVESGIEIKKYPCCGSAHLALDATNPLSSNARH
;
A
#
# COMPACT_ATOMS: atom_id res chain seq x y z
N MET A 1 18.18 -5.56 3.43
CA MET A 1 18.84 -4.71 2.41
C MET A 1 17.90 -4.28 1.27
N ALA A 2 17.30 -5.19 0.48
CA ALA A 2 16.40 -4.76 -0.62
C ALA A 2 15.19 -3.95 -0.12
N ILE A 3 14.58 -4.38 0.99
CA ILE A 3 13.51 -3.64 1.68
C ILE A 3 13.99 -2.23 2.06
N SER A 4 15.19 -2.11 2.61
CA SER A 4 15.80 -0.84 3.02
C SER A 4 15.99 0.14 1.86
N LEU A 5 16.51 -0.34 0.74
CA LEU A 5 16.62 0.46 -0.48
C LEU A 5 15.24 0.83 -1.06
N GLY A 6 14.28 -0.09 -0.98
CA GLY A 6 12.89 0.17 -1.36
C GLY A 6 12.23 1.24 -0.48
N ALA A 7 12.45 1.20 0.83
CA ALA A 7 11.94 2.18 1.79
C ALA A 7 12.47 3.59 1.48
N SER A 8 13.74 3.70 1.08
CA SER A 8 14.33 4.97 0.65
C SER A 8 13.74 5.54 -0.64
N GLN A 9 13.02 4.73 -1.42
CA GLN A 9 12.32 5.14 -2.66
C GLN A 9 10.81 5.31 -2.46
N ALA A 10 10.27 4.94 -1.30
CA ALA A 10 8.84 4.99 -1.03
C ALA A 10 8.33 6.44 -1.05
N SER A 11 7.28 6.70 -1.83
CA SER A 11 6.68 8.03 -1.99
C SER A 11 5.29 7.95 -2.63
N GLY A 12 4.58 9.09 -2.66
CA GLY A 12 3.28 9.23 -3.32
C GLY A 12 2.35 10.15 -2.52
N LEU A 13 1.78 11.16 -3.18
CA LEU A 13 0.91 12.14 -2.51
C LEU A 13 -0.55 11.94 -2.90
N ARG A 14 -1.45 11.88 -1.89
CA ARG A 14 -2.90 11.75 -2.11
C ARG A 14 -3.49 12.92 -2.92
N GLN A 15 -2.84 14.08 -2.91
CA GLN A 15 -3.22 15.25 -3.72
C GLN A 15 -3.31 14.94 -5.23
N ASN A 16 -2.61 13.90 -5.70
CA ASN A 16 -2.67 13.45 -7.09
C ASN A 16 -3.87 12.56 -7.43
N PHE A 17 -4.81 12.35 -6.51
CA PHE A 17 -6.01 11.56 -6.78
C PHE A 17 -6.90 12.30 -7.79
N GLY A 18 -7.34 11.59 -8.83
CA GLY A 18 -8.12 12.17 -9.93
C GLY A 18 -7.29 12.46 -11.19
N THR A 19 -5.97 12.26 -11.15
CA THR A 19 -5.08 12.41 -12.32
C THR A 19 -4.44 11.07 -12.71
N MET A 20 -3.72 11.05 -13.84
CA MET A 20 -2.91 9.90 -14.27
C MET A 20 -1.78 9.56 -13.28
N THR A 21 -1.44 10.47 -12.37
CA THR A 21 -0.41 10.23 -11.37
C THR A 21 -0.84 9.18 -10.33
N LYS A 22 -2.15 9.04 -10.06
CA LYS A 22 -2.65 8.00 -9.13
C LYS A 22 -2.27 6.57 -9.57
N PRO A 23 -2.58 6.10 -10.79
CA PRO A 23 -2.14 4.77 -11.23
C PRO A 23 -0.62 4.70 -11.44
N PHE A 24 0.04 5.81 -11.79
CA PHE A 24 1.51 5.87 -11.83
C PHE A 24 2.16 5.46 -10.51
N HIS A 25 1.59 5.84 -9.35
CA HIS A 25 2.15 5.45 -8.04
C HIS A 25 2.32 3.92 -7.90
N ALA A 26 1.35 3.13 -8.36
CA ALA A 26 1.44 1.66 -8.29
C ALA A 26 2.54 1.12 -9.21
N GLY A 27 2.64 1.65 -10.43
CA GLY A 27 3.71 1.30 -11.36
C GLY A 27 5.10 1.69 -10.84
N HIS A 28 5.20 2.88 -10.23
CA HIS A 28 6.43 3.35 -9.61
C HIS A 28 6.86 2.46 -8.43
N ALA A 29 5.94 2.11 -7.53
CA ALA A 29 6.22 1.19 -6.42
C ALA A 29 6.74 -0.17 -6.91
N CYS A 30 6.10 -0.75 -7.94
CA CYS A 30 6.55 -2.01 -8.55
C CYS A 30 7.97 -1.88 -9.14
N LYS A 31 8.22 -0.83 -9.95
CA LYS A 31 9.54 -0.55 -10.53
C LYS A 31 10.61 -0.42 -9.45
N SER A 32 10.35 0.37 -8.41
CA SER A 32 11.31 0.66 -7.35
C SER A 32 11.67 -0.60 -6.55
N GLY A 33 10.69 -1.45 -6.23
CA GLY A 33 10.93 -2.73 -5.54
C GLY A 33 11.78 -3.71 -6.35
N ILE A 34 11.44 -3.91 -7.64
CA ILE A 34 12.21 -4.79 -8.54
C ILE A 34 13.63 -4.24 -8.71
N THR A 35 13.78 -2.93 -8.89
CA THR A 35 15.08 -2.27 -9.03
C THR A 35 15.92 -2.46 -7.77
N ALA A 36 15.35 -2.24 -6.58
CA ALA A 36 16.04 -2.42 -5.32
C ALA A 36 16.53 -3.87 -5.13
N ALA A 37 15.67 -4.86 -5.41
CA ALA A 37 16.04 -6.26 -5.30
C ALA A 37 17.18 -6.64 -6.27
N LYS A 38 17.11 -6.17 -7.52
CA LYS A 38 18.16 -6.42 -8.53
C LYS A 38 19.48 -5.76 -8.17
N LEU A 39 19.45 -4.50 -7.71
CA LEU A 39 20.66 -3.78 -7.27
C LEU A 39 21.33 -4.50 -6.11
N VAL A 40 20.58 -4.83 -5.06
CA VAL A 40 21.12 -5.55 -3.89
C VAL A 40 21.65 -6.92 -4.28
N LYS A 41 20.96 -7.65 -5.15
CA LYS A 41 21.47 -8.92 -5.71
C LYS A 41 22.81 -8.75 -6.44
N GLY A 42 23.03 -7.59 -7.06
CA GLY A 42 24.28 -7.21 -7.72
C GLY A 42 25.37 -6.65 -6.80
N GLY A 43 25.18 -6.69 -5.48
CA GLY A 43 26.17 -6.22 -4.49
C GLY A 43 25.97 -4.77 -4.04
N PHE A 44 24.89 -4.09 -4.45
CA PHE A 44 24.56 -2.76 -3.92
C PHE A 44 24.21 -2.85 -2.43
N THR A 45 24.76 -1.96 -1.62
CA THR A 45 24.54 -1.94 -0.17
C THR A 45 23.37 -1.06 0.24
N ALA A 46 22.65 -1.46 1.29
CA ALA A 46 21.65 -0.62 1.95
C ALA A 46 21.60 -0.99 3.45
N GLY A 47 21.07 -0.10 4.29
CA GLY A 47 20.99 -0.30 5.74
C GLY A 47 20.24 -1.59 6.14
N THR A 48 20.43 -2.05 7.37
CA THR A 48 19.80 -3.30 7.88
C THR A 48 18.54 -3.05 8.70
N ASP A 49 18.36 -1.83 9.20
CA ASP A 49 17.35 -1.42 10.18
C ASP A 49 16.49 -0.25 9.66
N THR A 50 16.40 -0.07 8.34
CA THR A 50 15.75 1.11 7.75
C THR A 50 14.25 1.19 8.02
N ILE A 51 13.59 0.14 8.52
CA ILE A 51 12.17 0.20 8.85
C ILE A 51 11.95 0.84 10.23
N GLU A 52 12.68 0.36 11.23
CA GLU A 52 12.49 0.61 12.67
C GLU A 52 13.58 1.49 13.31
N GLY A 53 14.69 1.71 12.61
CA GLY A 53 15.83 2.47 13.10
C GLY A 53 15.49 3.91 13.47
N ARG A 54 16.41 4.60 14.15
CA ARG A 54 16.21 5.98 14.64
C ARG A 54 15.71 6.97 13.57
N PHE A 55 16.17 6.81 12.33
CA PHE A 55 15.75 7.59 11.17
C PHE A 55 14.99 6.73 10.14
N GLY A 56 14.37 5.66 10.62
CA GLY A 56 13.71 4.64 9.82
C GLY A 56 12.36 5.07 9.27
N PHE A 57 11.86 4.26 8.35
CA PHE A 57 10.64 4.46 7.59
C PHE A 57 9.42 4.69 8.50
N MET A 58 9.25 3.87 9.55
CA MET A 58 8.10 4.01 10.45
C MET A 58 8.05 5.41 11.06
N ARG A 59 9.17 5.87 11.63
CA ARG A 59 9.27 7.21 12.23
C ARG A 59 9.09 8.33 11.20
N ALA A 60 9.68 8.18 10.02
CA ALA A 60 9.61 9.22 8.98
C ALA A 60 8.20 9.40 8.42
N PHE A 61 7.43 8.32 8.25
CA PHE A 61 6.11 8.35 7.64
C PHE A 61 4.94 8.41 8.64
N SER A 62 5.18 8.13 9.92
CA SER A 62 4.17 8.30 10.98
C SER A 62 4.14 9.71 11.57
N GLY A 63 5.01 10.62 11.14
CA GLY A 63 5.19 11.92 11.79
C GLY A 63 5.91 11.84 13.15
N GLY A 64 6.55 10.70 13.44
CA GLY A 64 7.33 10.48 14.65
C GLY A 64 6.54 9.98 15.86
N SER A 65 5.22 9.84 15.76
CA SER A 65 4.33 9.28 16.79
C SER A 65 3.61 8.02 16.30
N ASP A 66 2.88 7.36 17.20
CA ASP A 66 1.87 6.33 16.89
C ASP A 66 2.34 5.14 16.03
N TYR A 67 3.62 4.76 16.15
CA TYR A 67 4.15 3.53 15.58
C TYR A 67 4.73 2.63 16.68
N ASP A 68 4.51 1.33 16.55
CA ASP A 68 5.06 0.30 17.42
C ASP A 68 5.57 -0.86 16.54
N PRO A 69 6.90 -1.03 16.41
CA PRO A 69 7.48 -2.10 15.62
C PRO A 69 7.05 -3.50 16.09
N ASN A 70 6.85 -3.70 17.40
CA ASN A 70 6.48 -4.99 17.96
C ASN A 70 5.05 -5.36 17.59
N LYS A 71 4.11 -4.41 17.70
CA LYS A 71 2.72 -4.62 17.23
C LYS A 71 2.66 -4.86 15.73
N SER A 72 3.48 -4.15 14.96
CA SER A 72 3.56 -4.33 13.51
C SER A 72 4.03 -5.74 13.12
N ALA A 73 4.87 -6.37 13.96
CA ALA A 73 5.43 -7.69 13.73
C ALA A 73 4.67 -8.84 14.42
N GLU A 74 3.74 -8.55 15.33
CA GLU A 74 3.06 -9.55 16.19
C GLU A 74 2.44 -10.72 15.40
N SER A 75 1.88 -10.41 14.23
CA SER A 75 1.19 -11.38 13.38
C SER A 75 2.07 -12.08 12.34
N LEU A 76 3.34 -11.67 12.18
CA LEU A 76 4.23 -12.25 11.17
C LEU A 76 4.42 -13.76 11.41
N GLY A 77 4.27 -14.54 10.35
CA GLY A 77 4.43 -16.00 10.36
C GLY A 77 3.25 -16.78 10.95
N ASN A 78 2.37 -16.14 11.71
CA ASN A 78 1.24 -16.79 12.38
C ASN A 78 -0.11 -16.54 11.68
N ARG A 79 -0.23 -15.43 10.95
CA ARG A 79 -1.47 -15.02 10.28
C ARG A 79 -1.20 -14.63 8.84
N CYS A 80 -2.14 -14.99 7.96
CA CYS A 80 -2.09 -14.60 6.57
C CYS A 80 -3.40 -13.89 6.21
N PHE A 81 -3.40 -12.57 6.36
CA PHE A 81 -4.59 -11.74 6.12
C PHE A 81 -5.14 -11.85 4.70
N MET A 82 -4.31 -12.17 3.69
CA MET A 82 -4.80 -12.44 2.34
C MET A 82 -5.73 -13.66 2.28
N VAL A 83 -5.52 -14.65 3.15
CA VAL A 83 -6.36 -15.84 3.27
C VAL A 83 -7.52 -15.58 4.21
N GLU A 84 -7.25 -14.99 5.38
CA GLU A 84 -8.26 -14.74 6.41
C GLU A 84 -9.31 -13.69 6.00
N SER A 85 -8.87 -12.58 5.40
CA SER A 85 -9.73 -11.46 4.97
C SER A 85 -10.11 -11.52 3.50
N GLY A 86 -9.39 -12.33 2.70
CA GLY A 86 -9.60 -12.44 1.26
C GLY A 86 -9.06 -11.23 0.48
N ILE A 87 -9.23 -11.30 -0.84
CA ILE A 87 -8.94 -10.20 -1.78
C ILE A 87 -10.28 -9.65 -2.27
N GLU A 88 -10.53 -8.38 -2.00
CA GLU A 88 -11.73 -7.70 -2.50
C GLU A 88 -11.62 -7.44 -4.00
N ILE A 89 -12.49 -8.09 -4.79
CA ILE A 89 -12.64 -7.80 -6.21
C ILE A 89 -13.70 -6.71 -6.37
N LYS A 90 -13.28 -5.56 -6.89
CA LYS A 90 -14.17 -4.40 -7.05
C LYS A 90 -15.28 -4.67 -8.06
N LYS A 91 -16.52 -4.49 -7.61
CA LYS A 91 -17.73 -4.54 -8.46
C LYS A 91 -17.82 -3.35 -9.42
N TYR A 92 -17.40 -2.17 -8.97
CA TYR A 92 -17.47 -0.93 -9.74
C TYR A 92 -16.08 -0.28 -9.93
N PRO A 93 -15.77 0.28 -11.12
CA PRO A 93 -14.47 0.91 -11.42
C PRO A 93 -14.34 2.31 -10.81
N CYS A 94 -14.62 2.44 -9.52
CA CYS A 94 -14.58 3.70 -8.79
C CYS A 94 -13.88 3.54 -7.42
N CYS A 95 -13.85 4.61 -6.63
CA CYS A 95 -13.35 4.56 -5.26
C CYS A 95 -14.21 3.59 -4.43
N GLY A 96 -13.58 2.76 -3.58
CA GLY A 96 -14.30 1.79 -2.75
C GLY A 96 -15.37 2.42 -1.86
N SER A 97 -15.14 3.67 -1.43
CA SER A 97 -16.11 4.44 -0.64
C SER A 97 -17.46 4.68 -1.33
N ALA A 98 -17.53 4.57 -2.66
CA ALA A 98 -18.78 4.74 -3.41
C ALA A 98 -19.56 3.42 -3.59
N HIS A 99 -18.97 2.26 -3.28
CA HIS A 99 -19.57 0.96 -3.62
C HIS A 99 -20.87 0.71 -2.86
N LEU A 100 -20.90 0.99 -1.55
CA LEU A 100 -22.11 0.84 -0.73
C LEU A 100 -23.27 1.70 -1.23
N ALA A 101 -23.00 2.93 -1.67
CA ALA A 101 -24.01 3.82 -2.22
C ALA A 101 -24.53 3.33 -3.58
N LEU A 102 -23.65 2.81 -4.44
CA LEU A 102 -24.03 2.22 -5.73
C LEU A 102 -24.88 0.96 -5.55
N ASP A 103 -24.52 0.10 -4.60
CA ASP A 103 -25.31 -1.09 -4.28
C ASP A 103 -26.70 -0.74 -3.73
N ALA A 104 -26.80 0.28 -2.88
CA ALA A 104 -28.09 0.72 -2.34
C ALA A 104 -29.03 1.33 -3.41
N THR A 105 -28.46 2.00 -4.41
CA THR A 105 -29.23 2.66 -5.48
C THR A 105 -29.60 1.74 -6.64
N ASN A 106 -28.85 0.67 -6.86
CA ASN A 106 -29.07 -0.25 -7.98
C ASN A 106 -30.49 -0.87 -8.00
N PRO A 107 -31.03 -1.42 -6.89
CA PRO A 107 -32.40 -1.95 -6.86
C PRO A 107 -33.48 -0.88 -7.12
N LEU A 108 -33.28 0.34 -6.61
CA LEU A 108 -34.23 1.45 -6.77
C LEU A 108 -34.35 1.87 -8.24
N SER A 109 -33.23 1.91 -8.96
CA SER A 109 -33.22 2.26 -10.39
C SER A 109 -33.86 1.18 -11.28
N SER A 110 -33.85 -0.08 -10.85
CA SER A 110 -34.50 -1.18 -11.57
C SER A 110 -36.04 -1.15 -11.43
N ASN A 111 -36.56 -0.67 -10.31
CA ASN A 111 -38.00 -0.56 -10.06
C ASN A 111 -38.64 0.72 -10.65
N ALA A 112 -37.84 1.72 -11.02
CA ALA A 112 -38.32 2.96 -11.63
C ALA A 112 -38.52 2.89 -13.16
N ARG A 113 -38.28 1.72 -13.77
CA ARG A 113 -38.44 1.49 -15.22
C ARG A 113 -39.75 0.75 -15.59
N HIS A 114 -40.69 0.65 -14.64
CA HIS A 114 -42.06 0.20 -14.82
C HIS A 114 -43.01 1.33 -14.41
#